data_AF-A0A7X8M3P1-F1
#
_entry.id   AF-A0A7X8M3P1-F1
#
_cell.length_a   1.000
_cell.length_b   1.000
_cell.length_c   1.000
_cell.angle_alpha   90.00
_cell.angle_beta   90.00
_cell.angle_gamma   90.00
#
_symmetry.space_group_name_H-M   'P 1'
#
loop_
_entity.id
_entity.type
_entity.pdbx_description
1 polymer ?
#
loop_
_entity_poly.entity_id
_entity_poly.type
_entity_poly.pdbx_seq_one_letter_code
_entity_poly.pdbx_strand_id
1 'polypeptide(L)'
;MKNRRHLLVLVSIILLLSFLTSSTCAFAASKPVLKKGMRSEAVRTLQANLKKLGFFHVEPTGYFGDITLASVKKFQKKYNIPTTGVVASLTHAKLDQLLRAAEKPKPEGLSQGASGSRVKKIQQDLNTLGYMKVTPTGHFGPITESALIQLQKYYGIEPHGVADKETLSLIEKLLAQKKQSSAENSPGPKTPVKIKPLYRVKIEWVPDLPKTPYLQGVGKYEGVVIHYTDNPGDSARIEANYVRKNWKNAFVHEFIDADEIIQVADPDYKAWGAGKYANDKYIHLELCHEYNRSDFEKSYKKLVRRAAEYLYINQLGVTPAKPDKSGTLWGHYHVTMYLGGTDHADPIKYLAKWGVTWDDLVAAVTEEYNAIAAQYGHYVE
;
A
#
# COMPACT_ATOMS: atom_id res chain seq x y z
N MET A 1 12.14 48.32 -65.03
CA MET A 1 11.61 48.64 -66.38
C MET A 1 11.89 47.50 -67.34
N LYS A 2 10.85 47.02 -68.04
CA LYS A 2 10.85 46.30 -69.34
C LYS A 2 11.54 44.91 -69.38
N ASN A 3 10.76 43.83 -69.53
CA ASN A 3 10.35 43.19 -70.81
C ASN A 3 11.51 42.46 -71.51
N ARG A 4 11.42 41.28 -72.13
CA ARG A 4 10.42 40.22 -72.34
C ARG A 4 11.09 39.26 -73.37
N ARG A 5 10.78 37.94 -73.33
CA ARG A 5 10.83 36.94 -74.44
C ARG A 5 12.25 36.44 -74.85
N HIS A 6 12.52 35.19 -75.23
CA HIS A 6 11.89 34.19 -76.14
C HIS A 6 12.39 32.76 -75.75
N LEU A 7 11.58 31.70 -75.65
CA LEU A 7 11.06 30.76 -76.69
C LEU A 7 11.92 29.47 -76.90
N LEU A 8 11.21 28.33 -77.08
CA LEU A 8 11.58 26.97 -77.59
C LEU A 8 11.80 25.88 -76.53
N VAL A 9 10.80 25.04 -76.19
CA VAL A 9 10.23 23.85 -76.89
C VAL A 9 11.26 22.72 -77.11
N LEU A 10 11.14 21.63 -76.34
CA LEU A 10 11.10 20.27 -76.89
C LEU A 10 10.56 19.24 -75.88
N VAL A 11 9.65 18.42 -76.40
CA VAL A 11 8.86 17.36 -75.77
C VAL A 11 9.70 16.10 -75.55
N SER A 12 9.54 15.41 -74.41
CA SER A 12 9.56 13.93 -74.34
C SER A 12 8.98 13.42 -73.02
N ILE A 13 8.26 12.30 -73.14
CA ILE A 13 7.25 11.69 -72.26
C ILE A 13 7.95 10.76 -71.23
N ILE A 14 7.18 10.25 -70.24
CA ILE A 14 7.40 9.01 -69.45
C ILE A 14 8.11 9.30 -68.09
N LEU A 15 7.60 9.04 -66.87
CA LEU A 15 6.61 8.10 -66.34
C LEU A 15 6.05 8.69 -65.02
N LEU A 16 4.72 8.67 -64.83
CA LEU A 16 4.05 8.98 -63.57
C LEU A 16 4.04 7.69 -62.72
N LEU A 17 4.85 7.59 -61.67
CA LEU A 17 4.70 6.54 -60.65
C LEU A 17 4.20 7.17 -59.35
N SER A 18 2.90 7.01 -59.14
CA SER A 18 2.20 7.23 -57.89
C SER A 18 2.69 6.25 -56.82
N PHE A 19 3.43 6.72 -55.83
CA PHE A 19 3.53 6.04 -54.53
C PHE A 19 2.53 6.69 -53.57
N LEU A 20 1.27 6.25 -53.63
CA LEU A 20 0.41 6.30 -52.45
C LEU A 20 0.81 5.12 -51.56
N THR A 21 1.71 5.36 -50.61
CA THR A 21 1.86 4.45 -49.48
C THR A 21 0.62 4.61 -48.61
N SER A 22 -0.27 3.62 -48.68
CA SER A 22 -1.35 3.48 -47.70
C SER A 22 -0.72 3.07 -46.37
N SER A 23 -0.52 4.02 -45.45
CA SER A 23 -0.23 3.70 -44.06
C SER A 23 -1.49 3.08 -43.45
N THR A 24 -1.60 1.75 -43.50
CA THR A 24 -2.56 1.03 -42.66
C THR A 24 -2.08 1.13 -41.21
N CYS A 25 -2.66 2.07 -40.47
CA CYS A 25 -2.62 2.06 -39.02
C CYS A 25 -3.40 0.81 -38.56
N ALA A 26 -2.70 -0.25 -38.16
CA ALA A 26 -3.34 -1.42 -37.60
C ALA A 26 -3.96 -1.04 -36.25
N PHE A 27 -5.25 -0.70 -36.24
CA PHE A 27 -6.03 -0.64 -35.01
C PHE A 27 -6.00 -2.03 -34.38
N ALA A 28 -5.30 -2.18 -33.25
CA ALA A 28 -5.41 -3.38 -32.42
C ALA A 28 -6.89 -3.55 -32.06
N ALA A 29 -7.52 -4.62 -32.56
CA ALA A 29 -8.94 -4.88 -32.32
C ALA A 29 -9.21 -4.91 -30.81
N SER A 30 -10.15 -4.09 -30.34
CA SER A 30 -10.54 -4.06 -28.93
C SER A 30 -11.09 -5.43 -28.54
N LYS A 31 -10.57 -6.03 -27.45
CA LYS A 31 -11.04 -7.33 -26.96
C LYS A 31 -12.55 -7.32 -26.73
N PRO A 32 -13.27 -8.41 -27.04
CA PRO A 32 -14.72 -8.45 -26.96
C PRO A 32 -15.21 -8.25 -25.52
N VAL A 33 -16.31 -7.53 -25.36
CA VAL A 33 -17.01 -7.43 -24.07
C VAL A 33 -17.64 -8.79 -23.74
N LEU A 34 -17.30 -9.38 -22.59
CA LEU A 34 -17.85 -10.67 -22.15
C LEU A 34 -18.78 -10.46 -20.95
N LYS A 35 -19.95 -11.10 -20.97
CA LYS A 35 -20.96 -11.02 -19.89
C LYS A 35 -21.71 -12.33 -19.72
N LYS A 36 -22.43 -12.46 -18.60
CA LYS A 36 -23.26 -13.64 -18.29
C LYS A 36 -24.19 -14.01 -19.45
N GLY A 37 -24.31 -15.30 -19.71
CA GLY A 37 -25.10 -15.88 -20.79
C GLY A 37 -24.34 -16.09 -22.11
N MET A 38 -23.16 -15.48 -22.28
CA MET A 38 -22.36 -15.67 -23.49
C MET A 38 -21.72 -17.07 -23.52
N ARG A 39 -21.66 -17.67 -24.72
CA ARG A 39 -20.88 -18.88 -25.00
C ARG A 39 -19.92 -18.60 -26.15
N SER A 40 -18.61 -18.68 -25.92
CA SER A 40 -17.60 -18.46 -26.96
C SER A 40 -16.22 -18.96 -26.51
N GLU A 41 -15.29 -19.07 -27.45
CA GLU A 41 -13.90 -19.41 -27.12
C GLU A 41 -13.24 -18.30 -26.29
N ALA A 42 -13.59 -17.03 -26.51
CA ALA A 42 -13.14 -15.93 -25.67
C ALA A 42 -13.57 -16.07 -24.20
N VAL A 43 -14.76 -16.64 -23.94
CA VAL A 43 -15.19 -16.98 -22.57
C VAL A 43 -14.36 -18.13 -22.00
N ARG A 44 -14.01 -19.13 -22.80
CA ARG A 44 -13.12 -20.22 -22.37
C ARG A 44 -11.73 -19.71 -22.01
N THR A 45 -11.16 -18.84 -22.84
CA THR A 45 -9.88 -18.18 -22.57
C THR A 45 -9.94 -17.33 -21.30
N LEU A 46 -11.01 -16.55 -21.10
CA LEU A 46 -11.24 -15.80 -19.86
C LEU A 46 -11.24 -16.72 -18.63
N GLN A 47 -11.98 -17.83 -18.68
CA GLN A 47 -12.05 -18.80 -17.60
C GLN A 47 -10.69 -19.46 -17.32
N ALA A 48 -9.94 -19.84 -18.36
CA ALA A 48 -8.59 -20.39 -18.23
C ALA A 48 -7.62 -19.37 -17.60
N ASN A 49 -7.69 -18.11 -18.03
CA ASN A 49 -6.87 -17.03 -17.48
C ASN A 49 -7.22 -16.76 -16.01
N LEU A 50 -8.50 -16.69 -15.67
CA LEU A 50 -8.94 -16.56 -14.28
C LEU A 50 -8.53 -17.79 -13.45
N LYS A 51 -8.50 -18.99 -14.02
CA LYS A 51 -8.02 -20.22 -13.37
C LYS A 51 -6.52 -20.16 -13.10
N LYS A 52 -5.71 -19.78 -14.10
CA LYS A 52 -4.25 -19.54 -13.96
C LYS A 52 -3.94 -18.51 -12.87
N LEU A 53 -4.80 -17.51 -12.72
CA LEU A 53 -4.69 -16.47 -11.68
C LEU A 53 -5.36 -16.84 -10.34
N GLY A 54 -5.93 -18.04 -10.20
CA GLY A 54 -6.53 -18.53 -8.95
C GLY A 54 -7.94 -17.99 -8.62
N PHE A 55 -8.61 -17.34 -9.58
CA PHE A 55 -9.97 -16.80 -9.43
C PHE A 55 -11.07 -17.75 -9.91
N PHE A 56 -10.73 -18.81 -10.65
CA PHE A 56 -11.67 -19.78 -11.22
C PHE A 56 -11.24 -21.20 -10.84
N HIS A 57 -12.18 -22.04 -10.39
CA HIS A 57 -11.86 -23.32 -9.74
C HIS A 57 -12.44 -24.56 -10.45
N VAL A 58 -13.18 -24.36 -11.55
CA VAL A 58 -13.73 -25.46 -12.37
C VAL A 58 -13.08 -25.47 -13.74
N GLU A 59 -13.35 -26.49 -14.56
CA GLU A 59 -12.84 -26.52 -15.93
C GLU A 59 -13.49 -25.42 -16.81
N PRO A 60 -12.69 -24.72 -17.65
CA PRO A 60 -13.23 -23.78 -18.62
C PRO A 60 -14.21 -24.45 -19.58
N THR A 61 -15.49 -24.09 -19.51
CA THR A 61 -16.56 -24.65 -20.36
C THR A 61 -16.81 -23.83 -21.62
N GLY A 62 -16.33 -22.59 -21.65
CA GLY A 62 -16.67 -21.60 -22.69
C GLY A 62 -18.05 -20.97 -22.51
N TYR A 63 -18.78 -21.28 -21.43
CA TYR A 63 -20.07 -20.66 -21.09
C TYR A 63 -19.96 -19.76 -19.86
N PHE A 64 -20.39 -18.52 -19.99
CA PHE A 64 -20.33 -17.51 -18.94
C PHE A 64 -21.57 -17.65 -18.04
N GLY A 65 -21.54 -18.64 -17.16
CA GLY A 65 -22.57 -18.88 -16.14
C GLY A 65 -22.29 -18.17 -14.80
N ASP A 66 -22.99 -18.60 -13.74
CA ASP A 66 -22.88 -17.99 -12.41
C ASP A 66 -21.50 -18.12 -11.78
N ILE A 67 -20.81 -19.24 -12.01
CA ILE A 67 -19.44 -19.44 -11.53
C ILE A 67 -18.50 -18.42 -12.17
N THR A 68 -18.60 -18.19 -13.48
CA THR A 68 -17.77 -17.19 -14.18
C THR A 68 -18.11 -15.77 -13.73
N LEU A 69 -19.40 -15.47 -13.52
CA LEU A 69 -19.82 -14.18 -12.99
C LEU A 69 -19.23 -13.90 -11.60
N ALA A 70 -19.31 -14.88 -10.69
CA ALA A 70 -18.73 -14.78 -9.36
C ALA A 70 -17.21 -14.58 -9.41
N SER A 71 -16.51 -15.35 -10.27
CA SER A 71 -15.06 -15.21 -10.46
C SER A 71 -14.65 -13.86 -11.05
N VAL A 72 -15.37 -13.34 -12.04
CA VAL A 72 -15.12 -12.01 -12.62
C VAL A 72 -15.35 -10.92 -11.57
N LYS A 73 -16.46 -10.99 -10.81
CA LYS A 73 -16.72 -10.02 -9.74
C LYS A 73 -15.66 -10.09 -8.64
N LYS A 74 -15.23 -11.29 -8.25
CA LYS A 74 -14.13 -11.49 -7.29
C LYS A 74 -12.82 -10.88 -7.80
N PHE A 75 -12.50 -11.08 -9.07
CA PHE A 75 -11.33 -10.49 -9.73
C PHE A 75 -11.41 -8.96 -9.77
N GLN A 76 -12.53 -8.42 -10.22
CA GLN A 76 -12.75 -6.97 -10.29
C GLN A 76 -12.62 -6.32 -8.92
N LYS A 77 -13.28 -6.89 -7.90
CA LYS A 77 -13.17 -6.44 -6.51
C LYS A 77 -11.72 -6.48 -6.00
N LYS A 78 -10.99 -7.58 -6.24
CA LYS A 78 -9.59 -7.72 -5.81
C LYS A 78 -8.70 -6.61 -6.39
N TYR A 79 -8.92 -6.24 -7.64
CA TYR A 79 -8.06 -5.30 -8.35
C TYR A 79 -8.65 -3.88 -8.46
N ASN A 80 -9.64 -3.54 -7.60
CA ASN A 80 -10.29 -2.23 -7.55
C ASN A 80 -10.84 -1.76 -8.91
N ILE A 81 -11.43 -2.69 -9.65
CA ILE A 81 -12.18 -2.42 -10.89
C ILE A 81 -13.67 -2.40 -10.53
N PRO A 82 -14.50 -1.53 -11.15
CA PRO A 82 -15.95 -1.58 -10.96
C PRO A 82 -16.49 -3.02 -11.07
N THR A 83 -17.15 -3.49 -10.01
CA THR A 83 -17.56 -4.91 -9.85
C THR A 83 -18.86 -5.21 -10.59
N THR A 84 -18.89 -4.91 -11.88
CA THR A 84 -20.06 -5.04 -12.74
C THR A 84 -20.35 -6.50 -13.11
N GLY A 85 -19.35 -7.36 -13.04
CA GLY A 85 -19.42 -8.72 -13.59
C GLY A 85 -19.30 -8.78 -15.12
N VAL A 86 -19.08 -7.64 -15.78
CA VAL A 86 -18.84 -7.52 -17.22
C VAL A 86 -17.34 -7.37 -17.46
N VAL A 87 -16.78 -8.19 -18.34
CA VAL A 87 -15.36 -8.12 -18.73
C VAL A 87 -15.24 -7.18 -19.93
N ALA A 88 -14.92 -5.92 -19.63
CA ALA A 88 -14.62 -4.89 -20.62
C ALA A 88 -13.14 -4.49 -20.55
N SER A 89 -12.76 -3.40 -21.23
CA SER A 89 -11.37 -2.96 -21.43
C SER A 89 -10.51 -2.94 -20.17
N LEU A 90 -11.01 -2.39 -19.05
CA LEU A 90 -10.26 -2.36 -17.78
C LEU A 90 -10.00 -3.76 -17.20
N THR A 91 -10.99 -4.66 -17.31
CA THR A 91 -10.84 -6.03 -16.81
C THR A 91 -9.88 -6.82 -17.70
N HIS A 92 -9.98 -6.67 -19.02
CA HIS A 92 -9.06 -7.27 -19.99
C HIS A 92 -7.62 -6.78 -19.79
N ALA A 93 -7.42 -5.46 -19.71
CA ALA A 93 -6.10 -4.88 -19.49
C ALA A 93 -5.47 -5.40 -18.19
N LYS A 94 -6.26 -5.54 -17.12
CA LYS A 94 -5.74 -6.06 -15.85
C LYS A 94 -5.40 -7.55 -15.92
N LEU A 95 -6.24 -8.36 -16.58
CA LEU A 95 -5.95 -9.78 -16.82
C LEU A 95 -4.64 -9.93 -17.57
N ASP A 96 -4.46 -9.20 -18.68
CA ASP A 96 -3.26 -9.25 -19.50
C ASP A 96 -2.01 -8.82 -18.73
N GLN A 97 -2.12 -7.75 -17.95
CA GLN A 97 -1.02 -7.29 -17.09
C GLN A 97 -0.57 -8.39 -16.12
N LEU A 98 -1.52 -9.07 -15.47
CA LEU A 98 -1.23 -10.12 -14.49
C LEU A 98 -0.70 -11.40 -15.14
N LEU A 99 -1.22 -11.76 -16.31
CA LEU A 99 -0.75 -12.93 -17.06
C LEU A 99 0.68 -12.69 -17.57
N ARG A 100 0.98 -11.51 -18.11
CA ARG A 100 2.35 -11.14 -18.51
C ARG A 100 3.30 -11.13 -17.32
N ALA A 101 2.86 -10.62 -16.17
CA ALA A 101 3.65 -10.66 -14.94
C ALA A 101 3.89 -12.10 -14.44
N ALA A 102 2.91 -12.99 -14.61
CA ALA A 102 3.06 -14.42 -14.28
C ALA A 102 3.94 -15.19 -15.27
N GLU A 103 4.15 -14.66 -16.47
CA GLU A 103 4.99 -15.26 -17.53
C GLU A 103 6.42 -14.73 -17.53
N LYS A 104 6.68 -13.57 -16.92
CA LYS A 104 8.06 -13.12 -16.69
C LYS A 104 8.79 -14.16 -15.83
N PRO A 105 9.92 -14.73 -16.29
CA PRO A 105 10.73 -15.59 -15.45
C PRO A 105 11.15 -14.78 -14.22
N LYS A 106 11.04 -15.39 -13.03
CA LYS A 106 11.57 -14.75 -11.83
C LYS A 106 13.06 -14.45 -12.05
N PRO A 107 13.55 -13.25 -11.65
CA PRO A 107 14.98 -12.95 -11.73
C PRO A 107 15.82 -14.03 -11.07
N GLU A 108 16.98 -14.33 -11.65
CA GLU A 108 17.92 -15.26 -11.04
C GLU A 108 18.52 -14.65 -9.76
N GLY A 109 18.45 -15.38 -8.65
CA GLY A 109 18.95 -14.91 -7.36
C GLY A 109 18.43 -15.70 -6.17
N LEU A 110 18.78 -15.25 -4.97
CA LEU A 110 18.28 -15.86 -3.74
C LEU A 110 16.83 -15.42 -3.52
N SER A 111 15.94 -16.39 -3.31
CA SER A 111 14.50 -16.17 -3.13
C SER A 111 13.93 -17.12 -2.09
N GLN A 112 12.63 -17.03 -1.82
CA GLN A 112 11.97 -17.83 -0.80
C GLN A 112 12.25 -19.33 -0.95
N GLY A 113 12.64 -19.97 0.16
CA GLY A 113 13.07 -21.37 0.22
C GLY A 113 14.58 -21.57 0.13
N ALA A 114 15.34 -20.57 -0.33
CA ALA A 114 16.80 -20.63 -0.27
C ALA A 114 17.32 -20.64 1.18
N SER A 115 18.47 -21.28 1.40
CA SER A 115 19.12 -21.31 2.70
C SER A 115 20.63 -21.31 2.60
N GLY A 116 21.32 -20.88 3.66
CA GLY A 116 22.78 -20.93 3.80
C GLY A 116 23.41 -19.59 4.18
N SER A 117 24.74 -19.54 4.13
CA SER A 117 25.53 -18.38 4.57
C SER A 117 25.21 -17.10 3.79
N ARG A 118 24.95 -17.21 2.48
CA ARG A 118 24.57 -16.06 1.64
C ARG A 118 23.23 -15.45 2.06
N VAL A 119 22.24 -16.28 2.42
CA VAL A 119 20.96 -15.80 2.94
C VAL A 119 21.15 -15.12 4.29
N LYS A 120 21.94 -15.73 5.17
CA LYS A 120 22.27 -15.14 6.48
C LYS A 120 22.93 -13.77 6.34
N LYS A 121 23.84 -13.63 5.38
CA LYS A 121 24.48 -12.35 5.04
C LYS A 121 23.46 -11.31 4.60
N ILE A 122 22.56 -11.63 3.67
CA ILE A 122 21.51 -10.68 3.23
C ILE A 122 20.63 -10.26 4.41
N GLN A 123 20.26 -11.18 5.29
CA GLN A 123 19.48 -10.84 6.49
C GLN A 123 20.26 -9.89 7.43
N GLN A 124 21.57 -10.09 7.60
CA GLN A 124 22.44 -9.16 8.35
C GLN A 124 22.52 -7.79 7.68
N ASP A 125 22.66 -7.75 6.35
CA ASP A 125 22.71 -6.54 5.55
C ASP A 125 21.38 -5.77 5.65
N LEU A 126 20.24 -6.45 5.54
CA LEU A 126 18.91 -5.86 5.68
C LEU A 126 18.61 -5.38 7.10
N ASN A 127 19.08 -6.10 8.13
CA ASN A 127 19.04 -5.61 9.51
C ASN A 127 19.85 -4.31 9.63
N THR A 128 21.05 -4.28 9.05
CA THR A 128 21.92 -3.09 9.07
C THR A 128 21.26 -1.92 8.35
N LEU A 129 20.56 -2.15 7.25
CA LEU A 129 19.81 -1.12 6.51
C LEU A 129 18.47 -0.74 7.18
N GLY A 130 18.04 -1.47 8.21
CA GLY A 130 16.79 -1.21 8.94
C GLY A 130 15.53 -1.75 8.27
N TYR A 131 15.65 -2.68 7.32
CA TYR A 131 14.52 -3.35 6.68
C TYR A 131 14.14 -4.68 7.35
N MET A 132 14.94 -5.13 8.31
CA MET A 132 14.65 -6.28 9.16
C MET A 132 15.03 -5.99 10.61
N LYS A 133 14.34 -6.65 11.56
CA LYS A 133 14.63 -6.62 13.00
C LYS A 133 14.47 -8.02 13.59
N VAL A 134 15.22 -8.97 13.01
CA VAL A 134 15.17 -10.39 13.41
C VAL A 134 16.57 -10.98 13.47
N THR A 135 16.76 -12.05 14.24
CA THR A 135 18.00 -12.81 14.21
C THR A 135 18.19 -13.46 12.84
N PRO A 136 19.32 -13.25 12.14
CA PRO A 136 19.61 -13.88 10.86
C PRO A 136 19.67 -15.40 10.99
N THR A 137 18.68 -16.09 10.43
CA THR A 137 18.55 -17.56 10.50
C THR A 137 19.30 -18.27 9.40
N GLY A 138 19.59 -17.58 8.28
CA GLY A 138 20.07 -18.22 7.06
C GLY A 138 18.98 -18.94 6.27
N HIS A 139 17.70 -18.82 6.64
CA HIS A 139 16.56 -19.32 5.88
C HIS A 139 15.79 -18.15 5.25
N PHE A 140 15.59 -18.19 3.93
CA PHE A 140 14.90 -17.14 3.19
C PHE A 140 13.40 -17.41 3.26
N GLY A 141 12.75 -16.82 4.26
CA GLY A 141 11.31 -16.89 4.46
C GLY A 141 10.57 -15.60 4.09
N PRO A 142 9.26 -15.52 4.40
CA PRO A 142 8.40 -14.39 4.04
C PRO A 142 8.87 -13.02 4.57
N ILE A 143 9.55 -12.99 5.72
CA ILE A 143 10.09 -11.75 6.30
C ILE A 143 11.22 -11.19 5.41
N THR A 144 12.13 -12.06 4.94
CA THR A 144 13.23 -11.64 4.05
C THR A 144 12.70 -11.20 2.69
N GLU A 145 11.75 -11.93 2.12
CA GLU A 145 11.09 -11.54 0.86
C GLU A 145 10.41 -10.18 1.01
N SER A 146 9.60 -10.00 2.06
CA SER A 146 8.89 -8.74 2.35
C SER A 146 9.84 -7.56 2.54
N ALA A 147 10.97 -7.76 3.21
CA ALA A 147 11.98 -6.73 3.41
C ALA A 147 12.62 -6.30 2.08
N LEU A 148 12.95 -7.25 1.21
CA LEU A 148 13.48 -6.94 -0.13
C LEU A 148 12.44 -6.24 -0.99
N ILE A 149 11.19 -6.68 -0.99
CA ILE A 149 10.09 -6.01 -1.72
C ILE A 149 10.00 -4.54 -1.32
N GLN A 150 10.06 -4.23 -0.02
CA GLN A 150 9.96 -2.84 0.44
C GLN A 150 11.21 -2.02 0.11
N LEU A 151 12.41 -2.61 0.25
CA LEU A 151 13.66 -1.97 -0.16
C LEU A 151 13.63 -1.63 -1.65
N GLN A 152 13.32 -2.62 -2.49
CA GLN A 152 13.22 -2.47 -3.94
C GLN A 152 12.22 -1.40 -4.32
N LYS A 153 11.03 -1.43 -3.69
CA LYS A 153 9.98 -0.45 -3.91
C LYS A 153 10.41 0.96 -3.53
N TYR A 154 11.10 1.15 -2.40
CA TYR A 154 11.56 2.46 -1.95
C TYR A 154 12.62 3.06 -2.87
N TYR A 155 13.55 2.23 -3.36
CA TYR A 155 14.63 2.66 -4.25
C TYR A 155 14.27 2.59 -5.74
N GLY A 156 13.02 2.27 -6.09
CA GLY A 156 12.49 2.39 -7.44
C GLY A 156 12.89 1.28 -8.41
N ILE A 157 13.33 0.12 -7.92
CA ILE A 157 13.56 -1.08 -8.75
C ILE A 157 12.36 -2.05 -8.67
N GLU A 158 12.27 -3.01 -9.60
CA GLU A 158 11.10 -3.91 -9.66
C GLU A 158 10.96 -4.71 -8.33
N PRO A 159 9.83 -4.61 -7.59
CA PRO A 159 9.72 -5.15 -6.24
C PRO A 159 9.35 -6.63 -6.23
N HIS A 160 10.22 -7.47 -6.79
CA HIS A 160 10.01 -8.91 -6.97
C HIS A 160 10.46 -9.78 -5.78
N GLY A 161 11.10 -9.21 -4.76
CA GLY A 161 11.48 -9.91 -3.52
C GLY A 161 12.62 -10.92 -3.66
N VAL A 162 13.35 -10.86 -4.78
CA VAL A 162 14.52 -11.72 -5.04
C VAL A 162 15.78 -10.91 -4.83
N ALA A 163 16.77 -11.46 -4.13
CA ALA A 163 18.11 -10.89 -4.06
C ALA A 163 18.90 -11.30 -5.32
N ASP A 164 18.53 -10.69 -6.43
CA ASP A 164 19.19 -10.79 -7.72
C ASP A 164 20.38 -9.82 -7.82
N LYS A 165 21.02 -9.75 -8.99
CA LYS A 165 22.22 -8.92 -9.19
C LYS A 165 21.95 -7.43 -8.91
N GLU A 166 20.83 -6.90 -9.38
CA GLU A 166 20.46 -5.50 -9.20
C GLU A 166 20.20 -5.19 -7.71
N THR A 167 19.44 -6.05 -7.04
CA THR A 167 19.12 -5.91 -5.62
C THR A 167 20.36 -6.02 -4.72
N LEU A 168 21.27 -6.96 -5.01
CA LEU A 168 22.52 -7.09 -4.26
C LEU A 168 23.43 -5.87 -4.45
N SER A 169 23.54 -5.35 -5.67
CA SER A 169 24.32 -4.14 -5.95
C SER A 169 23.75 -2.91 -5.22
N LEU A 170 22.42 -2.78 -5.16
CA LEU A 170 21.76 -1.75 -4.36
C LEU A 170 22.11 -1.89 -2.88
N ILE A 171 21.99 -3.09 -2.30
CA ILE A 171 22.32 -3.34 -0.89
C ILE A 171 23.78 -2.95 -0.59
N GLU A 172 24.73 -3.38 -1.43
CA GLU A 172 26.15 -3.04 -1.28
C GLU A 172 26.39 -1.53 -1.30
N LYS A 173 25.77 -0.82 -2.26
CA LYS A 173 25.84 0.65 -2.36
C LYS A 173 25.32 1.33 -1.09
N LEU A 174 24.16 0.89 -0.57
CA LEU A 174 23.55 1.48 0.61
C LEU A 174 24.39 1.22 1.88
N LEU A 175 24.99 0.04 2.01
CA LEU A 175 25.89 -0.27 3.11
C LEU A 175 27.14 0.61 3.08
N ALA A 176 27.72 0.83 1.89
CA ALA A 176 28.87 1.72 1.71
C ALA A 176 28.52 3.16 2.10
N GLN A 177 27.39 3.68 1.64
CA GLN A 177 26.90 5.01 2.01
C GLN A 177 26.66 5.14 3.52
N LYS A 178 26.05 4.12 4.15
CA LYS A 178 25.83 4.12 5.60
C LYS A 178 27.14 4.18 6.38
N LYS A 179 28.16 3.44 5.95
CA LYS A 179 29.50 3.46 6.56
C LYS A 179 30.17 4.84 6.45
N GLN A 180 29.99 5.54 5.33
CA GLN A 180 30.48 6.91 5.15
C GLN A 180 29.73 7.90 6.06
N SER A 181 28.40 7.83 6.11
CA SER A 181 27.58 8.69 6.97
C SER A 181 27.80 8.50 8.47
N SER A 182 28.31 7.34 8.91
CA SER A 182 28.71 7.12 10.30
C SER A 182 30.10 7.65 10.63
N ALA A 183 30.92 7.97 9.62
CA ALA A 183 32.26 8.53 9.80
C ALA A 183 32.26 10.07 9.77
N GLU A 184 31.27 10.67 9.11
CA GLU A 184 31.02 12.11 9.11
C GLU A 184 29.89 12.38 10.11
N ASN A 185 30.12 13.18 11.17
CA ASN A 185 29.14 13.54 12.21
C ASN A 185 27.93 14.34 11.64
N SER A 186 27.12 13.71 10.79
CA SER A 186 25.85 14.24 10.29
C SER A 186 24.73 13.83 11.25
N PRO A 187 23.70 14.67 11.47
CA PRO A 187 22.53 14.28 12.24
C PRO A 187 21.82 13.16 11.47
N GLY A 188 22.09 11.92 11.85
CA GLY A 188 21.40 10.75 11.33
C GLY A 188 19.89 10.83 11.60
N PRO A 189 19.08 9.95 10.98
CA PRO A 189 17.65 9.89 11.29
C PRO A 189 17.45 9.78 12.81
N LYS A 190 16.70 10.71 13.38
CA LYS A 190 16.49 10.82 14.84
C LYS A 190 16.01 9.47 15.36
N THR A 191 16.77 8.87 16.28
CA THR A 191 16.40 7.60 16.92
C THR A 191 15.02 7.74 17.54
N PRO A 192 14.11 6.73 17.41
CA PRO A 192 12.80 6.80 18.02
C PRO A 192 12.89 7.12 19.51
N VAL A 193 12.13 8.13 19.94
CA VAL A 193 12.10 8.56 21.33
C VAL A 193 11.35 7.53 22.16
N LYS A 194 11.95 7.13 23.29
CA LYS A 194 11.30 6.22 24.23
C LYS A 194 10.38 7.02 25.16
N ILE A 195 9.09 6.79 25.05
CA ILE A 195 8.07 7.35 25.95
C ILE A 195 7.29 6.24 26.65
N LYS A 196 6.64 6.57 27.76
CA LYS A 196 5.66 5.70 28.42
C LYS A 196 4.26 6.16 28.00
N PRO A 197 3.41 5.28 27.44
CA PRO A 197 2.03 5.65 27.15
C PRO A 197 1.30 6.17 28.39
N LEU A 198 0.54 7.25 28.24
CA LEU A 198 -0.23 7.86 29.32
C LEU A 198 -1.33 6.92 29.81
N TYR A 199 -2.08 6.34 28.87
CA TYR A 199 -3.10 5.34 29.14
C TYR A 199 -2.51 3.94 29.06
N ARG A 200 -3.05 3.02 29.86
CA ARG A 200 -2.66 1.61 29.80
C ARG A 200 -3.03 1.03 28.43
N VAL A 201 -2.03 0.51 27.72
CA VAL A 201 -2.20 -0.26 26.49
C VAL A 201 -2.11 -1.74 26.81
N LYS A 202 -3.16 -2.51 26.51
CA LYS A 202 -3.11 -3.98 26.61
C LYS A 202 -2.55 -4.54 25.30
N ILE A 203 -1.37 -5.14 25.40
CA ILE A 203 -0.71 -5.76 24.26
C ILE A 203 -1.21 -7.19 24.12
N GLU A 204 -1.85 -7.48 23.00
CA GLU A 204 -2.44 -8.77 22.71
C GLU A 204 -2.18 -9.18 21.26
N TRP A 205 -0.91 -9.49 20.97
CA TRP A 205 -0.47 -9.86 19.64
C TRP A 205 -1.32 -10.96 19.01
N VAL A 206 -1.77 -10.71 17.78
CA VAL A 206 -2.32 -11.76 16.92
C VAL A 206 -1.12 -12.54 16.32
N PRO A 207 -0.95 -13.84 16.62
CA PRO A 207 0.32 -14.55 16.37
C PRO A 207 0.79 -14.57 14.92
N ASP A 208 -0.14 -14.73 13.97
CA ASP A 208 0.19 -14.98 12.56
C ASP A 208 0.18 -13.71 11.70
N LEU A 209 0.18 -12.52 12.30
CA LEU A 209 0.23 -11.29 11.53
C LEU A 209 1.54 -11.17 10.73
N PRO A 210 1.46 -10.71 9.48
CA PRO A 210 2.63 -10.54 8.64
C PRO A 210 3.53 -9.42 9.19
N LYS A 211 4.83 -9.72 9.31
CA LYS A 211 5.85 -8.74 9.70
C LYS A 211 6.51 -8.11 8.49
N THR A 212 5.71 -7.37 7.70
CA THR A 212 6.22 -6.60 6.56
C THR A 212 6.63 -5.20 7.04
N PRO A 213 7.86 -4.73 6.76
CA PRO A 213 8.25 -3.37 7.14
C PRO A 213 7.41 -2.31 6.41
N TYR A 214 7.41 -1.08 6.95
CA TYR A 214 6.98 0.09 6.20
C TYR A 214 7.88 0.31 4.98
N LEU A 215 7.46 1.20 4.08
CA LEU A 215 8.22 1.49 2.86
C LEU A 215 9.66 1.90 3.17
N GLN A 216 9.90 2.68 4.21
CA GLN A 216 11.23 3.16 4.59
C GLN A 216 12.02 2.18 5.48
N GLY A 217 11.40 1.12 5.97
CA GLY A 217 11.97 0.13 6.88
C GLY A 217 11.13 -0.17 8.13
N VAL A 218 11.67 -1.00 9.01
CA VAL A 218 11.04 -1.42 10.27
C VAL A 218 10.96 -0.22 11.23
N GLY A 219 9.78 0.02 11.80
CA GLY A 219 9.48 1.12 12.74
C GLY A 219 9.42 2.51 12.10
N LYS A 220 9.67 2.62 10.79
CA LYS A 220 9.72 3.91 10.08
C LYS A 220 8.39 4.25 9.42
N TYR A 221 7.33 4.31 10.22
CA TYR A 221 6.08 4.92 9.79
C TYR A 221 6.24 6.44 9.66
N GLU A 222 5.49 7.03 8.75
CA GLU A 222 5.45 8.46 8.40
C GLU A 222 4.29 9.20 9.07
N GLY A 223 3.46 8.50 9.85
CA GLY A 223 2.30 9.11 10.52
C GLY A 223 1.27 8.10 11.02
N VAL A 224 0.05 8.60 11.26
CA VAL A 224 -1.08 7.86 11.82
C VAL A 224 -2.33 8.11 10.96
N VAL A 225 -3.10 7.04 10.71
CA VAL A 225 -4.46 7.09 10.18
C VAL A 225 -5.44 6.77 11.32
N ILE A 226 -6.38 7.68 11.52
CA ILE A 226 -7.52 7.54 12.41
C ILE A 226 -8.68 6.90 11.66
N HIS A 227 -9.27 5.90 12.28
CA HIS A 227 -10.42 5.15 11.79
C HIS A 227 -11.59 5.21 12.78
N TYR A 228 -12.76 4.83 12.29
CA TYR A 228 -13.89 4.46 13.13
C TYR A 228 -14.54 3.18 12.59
N THR A 229 -14.89 2.28 13.52
CA THR A 229 -15.25 0.88 13.21
C THR A 229 -16.56 0.72 12.44
N ASP A 230 -17.44 1.71 12.45
CA ASP A 230 -18.78 1.69 11.84
C ASP A 230 -19.64 0.50 12.28
N ASN A 231 -19.44 0.04 13.51
CA ASN A 231 -20.07 -1.18 14.03
C ASN A 231 -20.76 -0.92 15.38
N PRO A 232 -22.02 -0.45 15.40
CA PRO A 232 -22.76 -0.28 16.65
C PRO A 232 -22.83 -1.59 17.46
N GLY A 233 -22.28 -1.56 18.68
CA GLY A 233 -22.27 -2.71 19.60
C GLY A 233 -20.93 -3.42 19.66
N ASP A 234 -19.93 -2.88 18.98
CA ASP A 234 -18.54 -3.26 19.15
C ASP A 234 -17.95 -2.78 20.49
N SER A 235 -16.70 -3.16 20.69
CA SER A 235 -15.80 -2.67 21.72
C SER A 235 -14.38 -3.02 21.28
N ALA A 236 -13.36 -2.43 21.90
CA ALA A 236 -11.97 -2.74 21.57
C ALA A 236 -11.69 -4.25 21.72
N ARG A 237 -12.31 -4.88 22.72
CA ARG A 237 -12.26 -6.33 22.95
C ARG A 237 -12.88 -7.14 21.82
N ILE A 238 -14.09 -6.77 21.39
CA ILE A 238 -14.82 -7.48 20.32
C ILE A 238 -14.03 -7.40 19.02
N GLU A 239 -13.54 -6.21 18.66
CA GLU A 239 -12.79 -6.01 17.42
C GLU A 239 -11.43 -6.71 17.45
N ALA A 240 -10.69 -6.65 18.57
CA ALA A 240 -9.45 -7.41 18.74
C ALA A 240 -9.67 -8.93 18.60
N ASN A 241 -10.79 -9.45 19.11
CA ASN A 241 -11.17 -10.85 18.95
C ASN A 241 -11.55 -11.20 17.50
N TYR A 242 -12.22 -10.29 16.78
CA TYR A 242 -12.58 -10.48 15.38
C TYR A 242 -11.33 -10.59 14.48
N VAL A 243 -10.34 -9.72 14.69
CA VAL A 243 -9.09 -9.73 13.90
C VAL A 243 -8.35 -11.06 14.02
N ARG A 244 -8.33 -11.72 15.19
CA ARG A 244 -7.67 -13.03 15.38
C ARG A 244 -8.09 -14.08 14.35
N LYS A 245 -9.35 -14.03 13.89
CA LYS A 245 -9.90 -14.98 12.91
C LYS A 245 -9.93 -14.43 11.48
N ASN A 246 -9.90 -13.10 11.32
CA ASN A 246 -10.23 -12.44 10.05
C ASN A 246 -9.12 -11.52 9.50
N TRP A 247 -7.95 -11.46 10.13
CA TRP A 247 -6.85 -10.55 9.77
C TRP A 247 -6.43 -10.63 8.29
N LYS A 248 -6.65 -11.77 7.63
CA LYS A 248 -6.35 -11.96 6.21
C LYS A 248 -7.14 -11.01 5.29
N ASN A 249 -8.24 -10.45 5.78
CA ASN A 249 -9.02 -9.42 5.08
C ASN A 249 -8.47 -8.02 5.37
N ALA A 250 -8.38 -7.67 6.65
CA ALA A 250 -7.86 -6.40 7.15
C ALA A 250 -7.48 -6.56 8.64
N PHE A 251 -6.55 -5.73 9.10
CA PHE A 251 -6.24 -5.56 10.51
C PHE A 251 -5.58 -4.19 10.71
N VAL A 252 -5.70 -3.64 11.92
CA VAL A 252 -5.09 -2.36 12.34
C VAL A 252 -4.09 -2.59 13.47
N HIS A 253 -3.48 -1.52 13.99
CA HIS A 253 -2.55 -1.64 15.11
C HIS A 253 -3.28 -1.70 16.45
N GLU A 254 -4.26 -0.82 16.64
CA GLU A 254 -4.94 -0.65 17.93
C GLU A 254 -6.43 -0.40 17.77
N PHE A 255 -7.20 -0.91 18.73
CA PHE A 255 -8.61 -0.59 18.95
C PHE A 255 -8.77 0.15 20.27
N ILE A 256 -9.60 1.20 20.28
CA ILE A 256 -9.72 2.16 21.38
C ILE A 256 -11.20 2.41 21.66
N ASP A 257 -11.61 2.20 22.92
CA ASP A 257 -12.94 2.55 23.43
C ASP A 257 -12.84 3.32 24.77
N ALA A 258 -13.98 3.57 25.41
CA ALA A 258 -14.07 4.29 26.68
C ALA A 258 -13.39 3.58 27.85
N ASP A 259 -13.14 2.27 27.76
CA ASP A 259 -12.61 1.45 28.86
C ASP A 259 -11.14 1.09 28.66
N GLU A 260 -10.73 0.77 27.43
CA GLU A 260 -9.40 0.21 27.16
C GLU A 260 -8.81 0.60 25.79
N ILE A 261 -7.49 0.37 25.68
CA ILE A 261 -6.75 0.36 24.42
C ILE A 261 -6.17 -1.03 24.27
N ILE A 262 -6.45 -1.71 23.14
CA ILE A 262 -5.89 -3.02 22.82
C ILE A 262 -5.03 -2.89 21.57
N GLN A 263 -3.73 -3.17 21.72
CA GLN A 263 -2.78 -3.24 20.61
C GLN A 263 -2.65 -4.70 20.15
N VAL A 264 -3.01 -4.94 18.89
CA VAL A 264 -3.08 -6.29 18.30
C VAL A 264 -1.97 -6.57 17.29
N ALA A 265 -1.32 -5.53 16.75
CA ALA A 265 -0.25 -5.64 15.77
C ALA A 265 0.97 -4.78 16.14
N ASP A 266 2.16 -5.33 15.91
CA ASP A 266 3.44 -4.73 16.27
C ASP A 266 3.69 -3.46 15.43
N PRO A 267 3.80 -2.26 16.04
CA PRO A 267 3.91 -1.00 15.31
C PRO A 267 5.23 -0.82 14.56
N ASP A 268 6.20 -1.74 14.75
CA ASP A 268 7.40 -1.80 13.92
C ASP A 268 7.10 -2.25 12.47
N TYR A 269 5.93 -2.83 12.22
CA TYR A 269 5.52 -3.37 10.93
C TYR A 269 4.20 -2.74 10.50
N LYS A 270 3.92 -2.75 9.19
CA LYS A 270 2.66 -2.19 8.69
C LYS A 270 1.45 -3.07 8.99
N ALA A 271 0.30 -2.42 9.15
CA ALA A 271 -1.00 -3.07 9.17
C ALA A 271 -1.74 -2.97 7.83
N TRP A 272 -2.90 -3.62 7.71
CA TRP A 272 -3.72 -3.65 6.50
C TRP A 272 -5.03 -2.86 6.68
N GLY A 273 -4.94 -1.60 7.11
CA GLY A 273 -6.10 -0.82 7.55
C GLY A 273 -6.69 0.16 6.53
N ALA A 274 -5.92 0.70 5.57
CA ALA A 274 -6.42 1.78 4.69
C ALA A 274 -5.93 1.68 3.24
N GLY A 275 -5.83 0.46 2.71
CA GLY A 275 -5.35 0.24 1.35
C GLY A 275 -3.84 0.43 1.19
N LYS A 276 -3.31 -0.03 0.06
CA LYS A 276 -1.86 -0.28 -0.12
C LYS A 276 -0.95 0.94 0.10
N TYR A 277 -1.42 2.15 -0.21
CA TYR A 277 -0.58 3.35 -0.13
C TYR A 277 -0.42 3.84 1.32
N ALA A 278 -1.51 3.82 2.09
CA ALA A 278 -1.48 4.20 3.50
C ALA A 278 -0.84 3.11 4.37
N ASN A 279 -1.13 1.83 4.07
CA ASN A 279 -0.53 0.71 4.80
C ASN A 279 1.00 0.78 4.78
N ASP A 280 1.60 1.20 3.66
CA ASP A 280 3.07 1.30 3.58
C ASP A 280 3.69 2.42 4.42
N LYS A 281 2.87 3.29 5.01
CA LYS A 281 3.31 4.54 5.63
C LYS A 281 2.84 4.73 7.05
N TYR A 282 1.66 4.26 7.43
CA TYR A 282 0.99 4.79 8.61
C TYR A 282 0.62 3.73 9.64
N ILE A 283 0.65 4.14 10.91
CA ILE A 283 -0.04 3.45 11.99
C ILE A 283 -1.55 3.59 11.78
N HIS A 284 -2.34 2.64 12.27
CA HIS A 284 -3.79 2.59 12.11
C HIS A 284 -4.44 2.42 13.47
N LEU A 285 -5.23 3.42 13.89
CA LEU A 285 -5.94 3.45 15.17
C LEU A 285 -7.45 3.45 14.92
N GLU A 286 -8.16 2.46 15.44
CA GLU A 286 -9.62 2.32 15.34
C GLU A 286 -10.30 2.83 16.60
N LEU A 287 -11.20 3.80 16.44
CA LEU A 287 -12.11 4.24 17.50
C LEU A 287 -13.40 3.44 17.44
N CYS A 288 -13.78 2.78 18.54
CA CYS A 288 -15.02 2.00 18.63
C CYS A 288 -16.26 2.88 18.79
N HIS A 289 -17.45 2.28 18.61
CA HIS A 289 -18.72 2.96 18.74
C HIS A 289 -19.07 3.24 20.20
N GLU A 290 -19.50 4.48 20.46
CA GLU A 290 -19.93 4.96 21.77
C GLU A 290 -21.38 5.40 21.72
N TYR A 291 -22.07 5.21 22.84
CA TYR A 291 -23.51 5.44 22.93
C TYR A 291 -23.87 6.74 23.66
N ASN A 292 -22.95 7.26 24.47
CA ASN A 292 -23.17 8.46 25.25
C ASN A 292 -21.94 9.38 25.21
N ARG A 293 -22.18 10.66 25.56
CA ARG A 293 -21.18 11.72 25.52
C ARG A 293 -19.97 11.42 26.42
N SER A 294 -20.21 10.88 27.62
CA SER A 294 -19.15 10.62 28.59
C SER A 294 -18.16 9.58 28.07
N ASP A 295 -18.67 8.49 27.50
CA ASP A 295 -17.84 7.42 26.98
C ASP A 295 -17.12 7.83 25.70
N PHE A 296 -17.79 8.57 24.81
CA PHE A 296 -17.13 9.23 23.66
C PHE A 296 -15.98 10.12 24.09
N GLU A 297 -16.15 10.98 25.09
CA GLU A 297 -15.08 11.87 25.56
C GLU A 297 -13.89 11.08 26.12
N LYS A 298 -14.13 9.96 26.81
CA LYS A 298 -13.07 9.09 27.31
C LYS A 298 -12.32 8.40 26.19
N SER A 299 -13.02 7.83 25.20
CA SER A 299 -12.38 7.13 24.08
C SER A 299 -11.65 8.11 23.16
N TYR A 300 -12.24 9.27 22.90
CA TYR A 300 -11.64 10.35 22.13
C TYR A 300 -10.33 10.85 22.75
N LYS A 301 -10.29 11.11 24.07
CA LYS A 301 -9.06 11.50 24.77
C LYS A 301 -7.95 10.45 24.64
N LYS A 302 -8.30 9.16 24.71
CA LYS A 302 -7.33 8.07 24.50
C LYS A 302 -6.80 8.07 23.07
N LEU A 303 -7.68 8.18 22.08
CA LEU A 303 -7.32 8.22 20.66
C LEU A 303 -6.38 9.38 20.34
N VAL A 304 -6.76 10.60 20.74
CA VAL A 304 -5.97 11.81 20.54
C VAL A 304 -4.57 11.66 21.13
N ARG A 305 -4.50 11.20 22.39
CA ARG A 305 -3.22 10.94 23.06
C ARG A 305 -2.39 9.89 22.33
N ARG A 306 -2.99 8.76 21.92
CA ARG A 306 -2.28 7.68 21.22
C ARG A 306 -1.72 8.14 19.87
N ALA A 307 -2.48 8.93 19.13
CA ALA A 307 -2.00 9.52 17.88
C ALA A 307 -0.78 10.44 18.12
N ALA A 308 -0.87 11.34 19.12
CA ALA A 308 0.23 12.23 19.49
C ALA A 308 1.49 11.46 19.93
N GLU A 309 1.32 10.39 20.71
CA GLU A 309 2.42 9.52 21.16
C GLU A 309 3.17 8.87 19.99
N TYR A 310 2.46 8.30 19.01
CA TYR A 310 3.10 7.74 17.82
C TYR A 310 3.84 8.81 17.01
N LEU A 311 3.21 9.97 16.78
CA LEU A 311 3.85 11.07 16.06
C LEU A 311 5.11 11.56 16.78
N TYR A 312 5.09 11.63 18.11
CA TYR A 312 6.24 12.04 18.91
C TYR A 312 7.35 11.00 18.95
N ILE A 313 7.04 9.70 19.04
CA ILE A 313 8.05 8.63 19.04
C ILE A 313 8.97 8.76 17.82
N ASN A 314 8.42 9.02 16.64
CA ASN A 314 9.20 9.21 15.41
C ASN A 314 9.52 10.68 15.08
N GLN A 315 9.22 11.62 15.98
CA GLN A 315 9.51 13.06 15.82
C GLN A 315 8.95 13.64 14.51
N LEU A 316 7.74 13.22 14.13
CA LEU A 316 7.12 13.55 12.85
C LEU A 316 6.41 14.92 12.85
N GLY A 317 6.14 15.47 14.03
CA GLY A 317 5.23 16.60 14.20
C GLY A 317 3.79 16.26 13.83
N VAL A 318 2.88 17.22 14.02
CA VAL A 318 1.46 17.08 13.70
C VAL A 318 1.15 17.94 12.48
N THR A 319 0.91 17.31 11.34
CA THR A 319 0.50 17.99 10.10
C THR A 319 -0.71 17.25 9.53
N PRO A 320 -1.85 17.93 9.30
CA PRO A 320 -3.01 17.28 8.69
C PRO A 320 -2.68 16.81 7.27
N ALA A 321 -3.38 15.77 6.84
CA ALA A 321 -3.35 15.27 5.47
C ALA A 321 -3.61 16.36 4.42
N LYS A 322 -2.78 16.40 3.37
CA LYS A 322 -2.88 17.40 2.29
C LYS A 322 -3.05 16.75 0.90
N PRO A 323 -3.65 17.49 -0.08
CA PRO A 323 -3.81 17.01 -1.45
C PRO A 323 -2.50 16.64 -2.17
N ASP A 324 -1.37 17.21 -1.75
CA ASP A 324 -0.03 16.88 -2.27
C ASP A 324 0.54 15.57 -1.71
N LYS A 325 -0.26 14.83 -0.92
CA LYS A 325 0.08 13.55 -0.27
C LYS A 325 1.06 13.69 0.90
N SER A 326 1.31 14.91 1.37
CA SER A 326 2.04 15.18 2.60
C SER A 326 1.09 15.23 3.82
N GLY A 327 1.67 15.15 5.01
CA GLY A 327 0.94 15.12 6.28
C GLY A 327 1.27 13.87 7.09
N THR A 328 1.11 13.98 8.40
CA THR A 328 1.44 12.95 9.38
C THR A 328 0.20 12.46 10.13
N LEU A 329 -0.89 13.22 10.12
CA LEU A 329 -2.17 12.85 10.72
C LEU A 329 -3.26 12.78 9.65
N TRP A 330 -3.83 11.60 9.49
CA TRP A 330 -4.77 11.25 8.43
C TRP A 330 -6.05 10.69 9.02
N GLY A 331 -7.17 10.93 8.36
CA GLY A 331 -8.38 10.13 8.52
C GLY A 331 -8.48 9.17 7.34
N HIS A 332 -9.19 8.05 7.46
CA HIS A 332 -9.38 7.14 6.31
C HIS A 332 -10.02 7.87 5.12
N TYR A 333 -10.95 8.80 5.38
CA TYR A 333 -11.47 9.74 4.38
C TYR A 333 -10.37 10.45 3.58
N HIS A 334 -9.37 11.02 4.26
CA HIS A 334 -8.27 11.72 3.61
C HIS A 334 -7.39 10.77 2.78
N VAL A 335 -7.21 9.52 3.24
CA VAL A 335 -6.54 8.48 2.46
C VAL A 335 -7.30 8.22 1.16
N THR A 336 -8.61 8.03 1.22
CA THR A 336 -9.47 7.87 0.04
C THR A 336 -9.29 9.02 -0.95
N MET A 337 -9.33 10.26 -0.44
CA MET A 337 -9.29 11.46 -1.27
C MET A 337 -7.93 11.74 -1.91
N TYR A 338 -6.83 11.58 -1.18
CA TYR A 338 -5.51 12.06 -1.63
C TYR A 338 -4.55 10.94 -2.02
N LEU A 339 -4.67 9.75 -1.42
CA LEU A 339 -3.81 8.60 -1.70
C LEU A 339 -4.49 7.55 -2.59
N GLY A 340 -5.80 7.37 -2.43
CA GLY A 340 -6.61 6.35 -3.08
C GLY A 340 -6.30 4.93 -2.58
N GLY A 341 -6.81 3.93 -3.30
CA GLY A 341 -6.62 2.50 -2.94
C GLY A 341 -7.59 1.96 -1.89
N THR A 342 -8.57 2.78 -1.50
CA THR A 342 -9.70 2.51 -0.60
C THR A 342 -10.79 3.56 -0.89
N ASP A 343 -12.01 3.33 -0.40
CA ASP A 343 -13.22 4.13 -0.64
C ASP A 343 -13.97 4.50 0.65
N HIS A 344 -13.36 4.28 1.81
CA HIS A 344 -13.96 4.58 3.11
C HIS A 344 -13.92 6.08 3.45
N ALA A 345 -14.79 6.52 4.35
CA ALA A 345 -15.03 7.93 4.67
C ALA A 345 -15.02 8.26 6.18
N ASP A 346 -14.68 7.30 7.01
CA ASP A 346 -14.45 7.48 8.45
C ASP A 346 -13.15 8.29 8.71
N PRO A 347 -13.00 8.90 9.89
CA PRO A 347 -13.95 8.97 11.00
C PRO A 347 -14.90 10.19 10.92
N ILE A 348 -14.90 10.93 9.80
CA ILE A 348 -15.47 12.28 9.69
C ILE A 348 -16.91 12.38 10.19
N LYS A 349 -17.81 11.53 9.69
CA LYS A 349 -19.23 11.56 10.08
C LYS A 349 -19.45 11.19 11.55
N TYR A 350 -18.66 10.25 12.06
CA TYR A 350 -18.80 9.79 13.44
C TYR A 350 -18.34 10.86 14.42
N LEU A 351 -17.21 11.53 14.16
CA LEU A 351 -16.77 12.67 14.97
C LEU A 351 -17.78 13.82 14.94
N ALA A 352 -18.34 14.12 13.75
CA ALA A 352 -19.34 15.17 13.60
C ALA A 352 -20.63 14.91 14.40
N LYS A 353 -21.06 13.65 14.56
CA LYS A 353 -22.18 13.27 15.47
C LYS A 353 -21.95 13.79 16.89
N TRP A 354 -20.70 13.86 17.32
CA TRP A 354 -20.29 14.34 18.63
C TRP A 354 -19.87 15.82 18.61
N GLY A 355 -20.05 16.55 17.52
CA GLY A 355 -19.66 17.95 17.44
C GLY A 355 -18.15 18.18 17.41
N VAL A 356 -17.38 17.20 16.92
CA VAL A 356 -15.93 17.29 16.71
C VAL A 356 -15.66 17.35 15.21
N THR A 357 -15.03 18.42 14.73
CA THR A 357 -14.55 18.52 13.36
C THR A 357 -13.18 17.85 13.19
N TRP A 358 -12.72 17.68 11.95
CA TRP A 358 -11.36 17.18 11.72
C TRP A 358 -10.30 18.16 12.25
N ASP A 359 -10.53 19.47 12.11
CA ASP A 359 -9.61 20.49 12.60
C ASP A 359 -9.53 20.50 14.13
N ASP A 360 -10.64 20.24 14.82
CA ASP A 360 -10.64 20.06 16.28
C ASP A 360 -9.79 18.85 16.70
N LEU A 361 -9.87 17.74 15.95
CA LEU A 361 -9.02 16.57 16.21
C LEU A 361 -7.55 16.88 15.97
N VAL A 362 -7.21 17.56 14.89
CA VAL A 362 -5.83 17.97 14.59
C VAL A 362 -5.29 18.89 15.68
N ALA A 363 -6.08 19.86 16.14
CA ALA A 363 -5.71 20.76 17.23
C ALA A 363 -5.49 19.99 18.54
N ALA A 364 -6.40 19.08 18.90
CA ALA A 364 -6.27 18.26 20.11
C ALA A 364 -5.03 17.35 20.08
N VAL A 365 -4.71 16.74 18.93
CA VAL A 365 -3.49 15.92 18.78
C VAL A 365 -2.24 16.80 18.85
N THR A 366 -2.30 18.02 18.33
CA THR A 366 -1.20 18.99 18.42
C THR A 366 -0.94 19.40 19.86
N GLU A 367 -1.99 19.67 20.64
CA GLU A 367 -1.88 19.99 22.06
C GLU A 367 -1.23 18.85 22.85
N GLU A 368 -1.70 17.62 22.66
CA GLU A 368 -1.11 16.43 23.30
C GLU A 368 0.34 16.19 22.85
N TYR A 369 0.67 16.40 21.58
CA TYR A 369 2.04 16.30 21.09
C TYR A 369 2.97 17.30 21.82
N ASN A 370 2.53 18.55 21.95
CA ASN A 370 3.26 19.59 22.65
C ASN A 370 3.39 19.28 24.15
N ALA A 371 2.35 18.72 24.77
CA ALA A 371 2.41 18.26 26.16
C ALA A 371 3.44 17.14 26.36
N ILE A 372 3.53 16.18 25.42
CA ILE A 372 4.58 15.14 25.43
C ILE A 372 5.96 15.77 25.28
N ALA A 373 6.12 16.71 24.34
CA ALA A 373 7.39 17.39 24.11
C ALA A 373 7.87 18.14 25.37
N ALA A 374 6.95 18.83 26.06
CA ALA A 374 7.24 19.50 27.33
C ALA A 374 7.65 18.51 28.43
N GLN A 375 7.04 17.32 28.47
CA GLN A 375 7.33 16.28 29.45
C GLN A 375 8.68 15.58 29.19
N TYR A 376 9.01 15.31 27.93
CA TYR A 376 10.15 14.46 27.54
C TYR A 376 11.36 15.23 26.98
N GLY A 377 11.28 16.55 26.82
CA GLY A 377 12.44 17.43 26.68
C GLY A 377 13.18 17.38 25.34
N HIS A 378 12.57 16.87 24.27
CA HIS A 378 13.18 16.92 22.93
C HIS A 378 12.61 18.12 22.16
N TYR A 379 13.21 19.29 22.36
CA TYR A 379 13.02 20.43 21.48
C TYR A 379 13.58 20.08 20.10
N VAL A 380 12.77 20.27 19.07
CA VAL A 380 13.24 20.31 17.69
C VAL A 380 13.87 21.70 17.52
N GLU A 381 15.20 21.78 17.48
CA GLU A 381 15.87 22.91 16.82
C GLU A 381 15.53 22.95 15.34
#